data_AF-A0A3D1UC70-F1
#
_entry.id   AF-A0A3D1UC70-F1
#
_cell.length_a   1.000
_cell.length_b   1.000
_cell.length_c   1.000
_cell.angle_alpha   90.00
_cell.angle_beta   90.00
_cell.angle_gamma   90.00
#
_symmetry.space_group_name_H-M   'P 1'
#
loop_
_entity.id
_entity.type
_entity.pdbx_description
1 polymer ?
#
loop_
_entity_poly.entity_id
_entity_poly.type
_entity_poly.pdbx_seq_one_letter_code
_entity_poly.pdbx_strand_id
1 'polypeptide(L)'
;PADMPGDFAHAVDLVRFLDGRGFCLGGACYPECHPECAHIADDLAHIKEKVDAGLDFLVSQMFFDNNIFYAYLSKLLGRGIR
;
A
#
# COMPACT_ATOMS: atom_id res chain seq x y z
N PRO A 1 -14.32 13.73 22.61
CA PRO A 1 -14.70 13.92 21.20
C PRO A 1 -13.45 13.79 20.32
N ALA A 2 -13.61 13.15 19.17
CA ALA A 2 -12.57 12.47 18.41
C ALA A 2 -11.68 13.41 17.56
N ASP A 3 -10.90 14.28 18.19
CA ASP A 3 -9.90 15.09 17.49
C ASP A 3 -8.67 15.32 18.37
N MET A 4 -7.74 14.36 18.35
CA MET A 4 -6.34 14.60 18.72
C MET A 4 -5.54 14.61 17.41
N PRO A 5 -4.75 15.66 17.11
CA PRO A 5 -3.94 15.70 15.90
C PRO A 5 -2.87 14.60 15.99
N GLY A 6 -3.12 13.46 15.35
CA GLY A 6 -2.21 12.31 15.35
C GLY A 6 -2.84 10.93 15.15
N ASP A 7 -4.17 10.78 15.26
CA ASP A 7 -4.82 9.47 15.09
C ASP A 7 -5.30 9.28 13.65
N PHE A 8 -4.52 8.57 12.84
CA PHE A 8 -4.91 8.14 11.50
C PHE A 8 -5.43 6.70 11.55
N ALA A 9 -6.67 6.46 11.12
CA ALA A 9 -7.27 5.14 11.15
C ALA A 9 -6.60 4.18 10.14
N HIS A 10 -6.16 4.71 8.99
CA HIS A 10 -5.49 3.94 7.96
C HIS A 10 -4.26 4.66 7.42
N ALA A 11 -3.30 3.89 6.89
CA ALA A 11 -2.08 4.43 6.30
C ALA A 11 -2.35 5.44 5.16
N VAL A 12 -3.46 5.28 4.42
CA VAL A 12 -3.85 6.21 3.36
C VAL A 12 -4.14 7.62 3.90
N ASP A 13 -4.65 7.75 5.13
CA ASP A 13 -4.95 9.05 5.73
C ASP A 13 -3.66 9.82 6.02
N LEU A 14 -2.62 9.12 6.48
CA LEU A 14 -1.29 9.69 6.66
C LEU A 14 -0.66 10.11 5.33
N VAL A 15 -0.80 9.28 4.28
CA VAL A 15 -0.29 9.60 2.93
C VAL A 15 -0.95 10.88 2.42
N ARG A 16 -2.30 10.95 2.44
CA ARG A 16 -3.06 12.14 2.04
C ARG A 16 -2.67 13.38 2.84
N PHE A 17 -2.38 13.23 4.13
CA PHE A 17 -1.94 14.33 4.97
C PHE A 17 -0.58 14.88 4.55
N LEU A 18 0.37 14.01 4.17
CA LEU A 18 1.75 14.35 3.83
C LEU A 18 1.98 14.69 2.36
N ASP A 19 1.08 14.29 1.46
CA ASP A 19 1.18 14.55 0.03
C ASP A 19 1.33 16.05 -0.28
N GLY A 20 2.18 16.38 -1.25
CA GLY A 20 2.51 17.76 -1.62
C GLY A 20 3.35 18.54 -0.62
N ARG A 21 3.80 17.95 0.50
CA ARG A 21 4.62 18.63 1.53
C ARG A 21 6.13 18.45 1.38
N GLY A 22 6.59 17.89 0.26
CA GLY A 22 8.01 17.72 -0.05
C GLY A 22 8.67 16.49 0.56
N PHE A 23 7.88 15.50 0.99
CA PHE A 23 8.38 14.19 1.40
C PHE A 23 8.38 13.20 0.24
N CYS A 24 9.25 12.18 0.32
CA CYS A 24 9.17 10.98 -0.50
C CYS A 24 8.47 9.89 0.35
N LEU A 25 7.30 9.44 -0.08
CA LEU A 25 6.40 8.59 0.68
C LEU A 25 6.50 7.15 0.22
N GLY A 26 6.95 6.28 1.13
CA GLY A 26 6.99 4.83 0.92
C GLY A 26 5.83 4.11 1.62
N GLY A 27 5.27 3.08 0.99
CA GLY A 27 4.21 2.25 1.58
C GLY A 27 4.56 0.76 1.64
N ALA A 28 4.04 0.06 2.65
CA ALA A 28 4.17 -1.39 2.75
C ALA A 28 3.21 -2.10 1.77
N CYS A 29 3.67 -3.22 1.20
CA CYS A 29 2.88 -4.13 0.35
C CYS A 29 3.11 -5.60 0.72
N TYR A 30 2.16 -6.48 0.42
CA TYR A 30 2.14 -7.86 0.93
C TYR A 30 1.95 -8.87 -0.21
N PRO A 31 3.03 -9.45 -0.76
CA PRO A 31 2.95 -10.41 -1.88
C PRO A 31 2.04 -11.64 -1.60
N GLU A 32 1.92 -12.02 -0.33
CA GLU A 32 1.13 -13.16 0.14
C GLU A 32 -0.23 -12.76 0.74
N CYS A 33 -0.70 -11.53 0.52
CA CYS A 33 -1.87 -10.90 1.14
C CYS A 33 -1.63 -10.47 2.60
N HIS A 34 -2.18 -9.31 2.98
CA HIS A 34 -2.17 -8.86 4.37
C HIS A 34 -2.99 -9.82 5.26
N PRO A 35 -2.55 -10.14 6.50
CA PRO A 35 -3.26 -11.07 7.38
C PRO A 35 -4.70 -10.67 7.73
N GLU A 36 -5.02 -9.38 7.69
CA GLU A 36 -6.36 -8.84 7.96
C GLU A 36 -7.23 -8.73 6.70
N CYS A 37 -6.68 -9.05 5.52
CA CYS A 37 -7.44 -9.10 4.27
C CYS A 37 -7.87 -10.55 3.99
N ALA A 38 -9.15 -10.75 3.68
CA ALA A 38 -9.69 -12.06 3.33
C ALA A 38 -9.20 -12.56 1.96
N HIS A 39 -8.98 -11.63 1.02
CA HIS A 39 -8.58 -11.94 -0.34
C HIS A 39 -7.49 -10.99 -0.84
N ILE A 40 -6.56 -11.54 -1.63
CA ILE A 40 -5.50 -10.75 -2.30
C ILE A 40 -6.06 -9.65 -3.19
N ALA A 41 -7.28 -9.81 -3.72
CA ALA A 41 -7.93 -8.80 -4.53
C ALA A 41 -8.24 -7.52 -3.73
N ASP A 42 -8.62 -7.67 -2.45
CA ASP A 42 -8.93 -6.57 -1.55
C ASP A 42 -7.63 -5.84 -1.15
N ASP A 43 -6.59 -6.61 -0.79
CA ASP A 43 -5.26 -6.05 -0.49
C ASP A 43 -4.72 -5.21 -1.67
N LEU A 44 -4.84 -5.72 -2.89
CA LEU A 44 -4.42 -5.00 -4.10
C LEU A 44 -5.25 -3.73 -4.36
N ALA A 45 -6.53 -3.70 -4.00
CA ALA A 45 -7.36 -2.51 -4.11
C ALA A 45 -6.92 -1.43 -3.10
N HIS A 46 -6.62 -1.82 -1.87
CA HIS A 46 -6.07 -0.90 -0.85
C HIS A 46 -4.67 -0.39 -1.21
N ILE A 47 -3.82 -1.22 -1.83
CA ILE A 47 -2.53 -0.77 -2.37
C ILE A 47 -2.75 0.26 -3.45
N LYS A 48 -3.68 0.04 -4.37
CA LYS A 48 -4.03 1.02 -5.41
C LYS A 48 -4.46 2.35 -4.80
N GLU A 49 -5.33 2.32 -3.80
CA GLU A 49 -5.79 3.53 -3.12
C GLU A 49 -4.63 4.31 -2.48
N LYS A 50 -3.70 3.62 -1.81
CA LYS A 50 -2.52 4.25 -1.21
C LYS A 50 -1.59 4.86 -2.27
N VAL A 51 -1.37 4.18 -3.39
CA VAL A 51 -0.55 4.70 -4.49
C VAL A 51 -1.20 5.92 -5.12
N ASP A 52 -2.50 5.84 -5.43
CA ASP A 52 -3.28 6.94 -5.98
C ASP A 52 -3.35 8.15 -5.02
N ALA A 53 -3.14 7.93 -3.72
CA ALA A 53 -3.08 8.98 -2.70
C ALA A 53 -1.73 9.72 -2.61
N GLY A 54 -0.68 9.25 -3.30
CA GLY A 54 0.62 9.93 -3.36
C GLY A 54 1.82 9.15 -2.83
N LEU A 55 1.79 7.81 -2.84
CA LEU A 55 3.01 7.04 -2.58
C LEU A 55 3.96 7.09 -3.78
N ASP A 56 5.24 7.29 -3.51
CA ASP A 56 6.32 7.29 -4.50
C ASP A 56 6.90 5.90 -4.73
N PHE A 57 6.90 5.04 -3.72
CA PHE A 57 7.40 3.67 -3.83
C PHE A 57 6.74 2.71 -2.85
N LEU A 58 6.88 1.41 -3.12
CA LEU A 58 6.41 0.34 -2.27
C LEU A 58 7.58 -0.53 -1.78
N VAL A 59 7.46 -1.03 -0.55
CA VAL A 59 8.37 -2.01 0.03
C VAL A 59 7.57 -3.23 0.43
N SER A 60 7.94 -4.40 -0.09
CA SER A 60 7.25 -5.64 0.23
C SER A 60 7.61 -6.15 1.61
N GLN A 61 6.64 -6.82 2.25
CA GLN A 61 6.94 -7.75 3.32
C GLN A 61 7.87 -8.86 2.82
N MET A 62 8.65 -9.44 3.73
CA MET A 62 9.50 -10.59 3.49
C MET A 62 8.71 -11.76 2.88
N PHE A 63 9.32 -12.43 1.89
CA PHE A 63 8.85 -13.66 1.27
C PHE A 63 10.05 -14.57 0.98
N PHE A 64 9.82 -15.87 0.80
CA PHE A 64 10.88 -16.86 0.58
C PHE A 64 10.94 -17.41 -0.86
N ASP A 65 9.94 -17.13 -1.69
CA ASP A 65 9.90 -17.54 -3.09
C ASP A 65 9.71 -16.33 -4.01
N ASN A 66 10.67 -16.10 -4.91
CA ASN A 66 10.64 -15.00 -5.87
C ASN A 66 9.46 -15.11 -6.84
N ASN A 67 8.95 -16.31 -7.13
CA ASN A 67 7.79 -16.50 -8.00
C ASN A 67 6.53 -15.84 -7.42
N ILE A 68 6.38 -15.84 -6.09
CA ILE A 68 5.29 -15.14 -5.40
C ILE A 68 5.39 -13.65 -5.69
N PHE A 69 6.58 -13.08 -5.59
CA PHE A 69 6.81 -11.67 -5.86
C PHE A 69 6.59 -11.30 -7.33
N TYR A 70 7.08 -12.09 -8.29
CA TYR A 70 6.85 -11.83 -9.72
C TYR A 70 5.37 -11.93 -10.10
N ALA A 71 4.65 -12.91 -9.54
CA ALA A 71 3.21 -13.01 -9.72
C ALA A 71 2.47 -11.81 -9.11
N TYR A 72 2.93 -11.32 -7.95
CA TYR A 72 2.40 -10.12 -7.32
C TYR A 72 2.64 -8.86 -8.17
N LEU A 73 3.86 -8.65 -8.67
CA LEU A 73 4.18 -7.55 -9.59
C LEU A 73 3.28 -7.55 -10.83
N SER A 74 3.04 -8.73 -11.42
CA SER A 74 2.14 -8.86 -12.56
C SER A 74 0.70 -8.43 -12.22
N LYS A 75 0.22 -8.73 -11.02
CA LYS A 75 -1.12 -8.31 -10.52
C LYS A 75 -1.20 -6.81 -10.28
N LEU A 76 -0.13 -6.18 -9.79
CA LEU A 76 -0.02 -4.72 -9.59
C LEU A 76 -0.03 -3.99 -10.94
N LEU A 77 0.80 -4.42 -11.88
CA LEU A 77 0.87 -3.86 -13.23
C LEU A 77 -0.48 -3.96 -13.95
N GLY A 78 -1.16 -5.10 -13.83
CA GLY A 78 -2.51 -5.29 -14.38
C GLY A 78 -3.58 -4.35 -13.80
N ARG A 79 -3.30 -3.70 -12.66
CA ARG A 79 -4.14 -2.68 -12.01
C ARG A 79 -3.66 -1.24 -12.25
N GLY A 80 -2.62 -1.07 -13.06
CA GLY A 80 -2.04 0.24 -13.38
C GLY A 80 -1.14 0.81 -12.28
N ILE A 81 -0.75 0.01 -11.30
CA ILE A 81 0.23 0.39 -10.27
C ILE A 81 1.62 0.17 -10.88
N ARG A 82 2.44 1.23 -10.94
CA ARG A 82 3.73 1.25 -11.63
C ARG A 82 4.88 1.56 -10.67
#